data_AF-A0A017SV70-F1
#
_entry.id   AF-A0A017SV70-F1
#
_cell.length_a   1.000
_cell.length_b   1.000
_cell.length_c   1.000
_cell.angle_alpha   90.00
_cell.angle_beta   90.00
_cell.angle_gamma   90.00
#
_symmetry.space_group_name_H-M   'P 1'
#
loop_
_entity.id
_entity.type
_entity.pdbx_description
1 polymer ?
#
loop_
_entity_poly.entity_id
_entity_poly.type
_entity_poly.pdbx_seq_one_letter_code
_entity_poly.pdbx_strand_id
1 'polypeptide(L)'
;MTQSSPGAPGAATGPEASRNPPGSGDTARPRQSGDIPAMLFWSPVALASAVLTYLVARSEAWVALFNPEARGQSLPLFAALLVGFCVAFLGPFAMRRQGSRANVFWTRMERSWMATLEGIALVAPSFVRWILFALLGFILWVTYGSLPADPDLQGAVLGSGERKRLGIMVLCVMPTLLTACSTLLVERRVARSDYMLAPHPAHDPSLLKEVQSTWIYESTLTKESIQRMARHAAILGFLASAILCACVVLVAGYAPHSARHLGALTVGTAATVSFLMHLGKILFRSASNDATARMMAYAARTLLFVTVCAIFLSIVLLGTSAGKPEGQAADQAVVVGVAVALLGERALQLVTDRAAAILGMAPISPGALADLRLIEGLNEEDIARLSEERVDSVHALAYMPTPRLFFNTIYSLQRICDWQDQALLIVLLGRTNAQLLRERFLIRGVISALALARRLGDAPPKAVARAGEGDAAQPKGAPITEAQREEAQREEAQRDEVRKQRNDLLAQLTQTMGIPDGAAYLGLKALLDDPLVHRLAAFSRAVTGWKELPDEGDVPPEAAAPTASGEAVRQAPQDAEVATKTSALPVETSSPGPNPIVDMK
;
A
#
# COMPACT_ATOMS: atom_id res chain seq x y z
N MET A 1 45.06 -43.31 3.14
CA MET A 1 44.19 -42.62 4.10
C MET A 1 42.77 -43.07 3.83
N THR A 2 42.26 -43.92 4.70
CA THR A 2 40.99 -44.65 4.63
C THR A 2 39.95 -43.96 5.49
N GLN A 3 38.75 -43.77 4.96
CA GLN A 3 37.42 -43.70 5.63
C GLN A 3 36.46 -42.92 4.71
N SER A 4 35.18 -43.21 4.55
CA SER A 4 34.31 -44.38 4.78
C SER A 4 32.91 -43.89 4.41
N SER A 5 32.21 -44.61 3.54
CA SER A 5 30.78 -44.44 3.30
C SER A 5 29.97 -44.97 4.49
N PRO A 6 28.78 -44.41 4.78
CA PRO A 6 27.58 -45.25 4.86
C PRO A 6 26.38 -44.52 4.21
N GLY A 7 25.34 -45.15 3.66
CA GLY A 7 24.79 -46.48 3.93
C GLY A 7 23.32 -46.30 4.33
N ALA A 8 22.41 -46.44 3.37
CA ALA A 8 21.00 -46.78 3.64
C ALA A 8 20.93 -48.26 4.07
N PRO A 9 19.98 -48.65 4.94
CA PRO A 9 18.82 -49.41 4.41
C PRO A 9 17.54 -49.29 5.25
N GLY A 10 16.40 -49.76 4.70
CA GLY A 10 15.28 -50.22 5.52
C GLY A 10 13.89 -50.07 4.90
N ALA A 11 13.59 -50.89 3.89
CA ALA A 11 12.23 -51.18 3.46
C ALA A 11 11.82 -52.58 3.96
N ALA A 12 10.62 -52.71 4.56
CA ALA A 12 9.81 -53.94 4.54
C ALA A 12 8.39 -53.67 5.10
N THR A 13 7.39 -53.81 4.21
CA THR A 13 6.10 -54.56 4.35
C THR A 13 5.30 -54.40 5.67
N GLY A 14 4.09 -53.81 5.74
CA GLY A 14 2.82 -54.15 5.04
C GLY A 14 2.10 -55.36 5.71
N PRO A 15 0.78 -55.62 5.55
CA PRO A 15 -0.42 -54.79 5.34
C PRO A 15 -1.57 -55.17 6.33
N GLU A 16 -2.68 -54.41 6.40
CA GLU A 16 -4.03 -55.01 6.45
C GLU A 16 -5.15 -53.96 6.36
N ALA A 17 -6.18 -54.35 5.62
CA ALA A 17 -7.30 -53.55 5.18
C ALA A 17 -8.54 -53.79 6.08
N SER A 18 -9.37 -52.77 6.27
CA SER A 18 -10.82 -53.01 6.36
C SER A 18 -11.60 -51.77 5.93
N ARG A 19 -12.69 -52.03 5.21
CA ARG A 19 -13.57 -51.12 4.46
C ARG A 19 -14.90 -50.94 5.22
N ASN A 20 -15.54 -49.78 4.96
CA ASN A 20 -16.98 -49.44 5.04
C ASN A 20 -17.52 -48.88 6.37
N PRO A 21 -18.68 -48.18 6.37
CA PRO A 21 -19.11 -47.01 5.57
C PRO A 21 -19.67 -45.87 6.49
N PRO A 22 -20.09 -44.69 5.98
CA PRO A 22 -20.53 -43.59 6.85
C PRO A 22 -22.03 -43.67 7.18
N GLY A 23 -22.36 -43.56 8.47
CA GLY A 23 -23.74 -43.52 8.95
C GLY A 23 -23.90 -42.55 10.13
N SER A 24 -24.78 -41.57 9.91
CA SER A 24 -25.65 -40.85 10.87
C SER A 24 -25.07 -40.28 12.18
N GLY A 25 -25.02 -38.95 12.21
CA GLY A 25 -25.52 -38.07 13.26
C GLY A 25 -25.48 -38.54 14.72
N ASP A 26 -24.58 -37.93 15.49
CA ASP A 26 -24.85 -37.64 16.89
C ASP A 26 -24.16 -36.37 17.36
N THR A 27 -24.90 -35.62 18.16
CA THR A 27 -24.58 -34.27 18.63
C THR A 27 -23.52 -34.31 19.73
N ALA A 28 -22.27 -34.03 19.37
CA ALA A 28 -21.18 -33.90 20.33
C ALA A 28 -21.26 -32.57 21.10
N ARG A 29 -21.63 -32.64 22.37
CA ARG A 29 -21.45 -31.58 23.38
C ARG A 29 -19.97 -31.16 23.45
N PRO A 30 -19.66 -29.86 23.55
CA PRO A 30 -18.29 -29.42 23.78
C PRO A 30 -17.83 -29.81 25.19
N ARG A 31 -16.67 -30.47 25.24
CA ARG A 31 -15.88 -30.74 26.45
C ARG A 31 -15.59 -29.43 27.19
N GLN A 32 -15.93 -29.40 28.49
CA GLN A 32 -15.41 -28.42 29.44
C GLN A 32 -13.88 -28.48 29.43
N SER A 33 -13.25 -27.39 28.99
CA SER A 33 -11.83 -27.14 29.16
C SER A 33 -11.60 -26.72 30.61
N GLY A 34 -10.61 -27.37 31.24
CA GLY A 34 -10.25 -27.12 32.63
C GLY A 34 -9.68 -25.72 32.84
N ASP A 35 -9.96 -25.19 34.03
CA ASP A 35 -9.51 -23.90 34.54
C ASP A 35 -7.97 -23.82 34.56
N ILE A 36 -7.42 -22.99 33.67
CA ILE A 36 -6.04 -22.50 33.78
C ILE A 36 -6.08 -21.25 34.68
N PRO A 37 -5.28 -21.17 35.76
CA PRO A 37 -5.31 -20.01 36.64
C PRO A 37 -4.88 -18.75 35.89
N ALA A 38 -5.72 -17.72 35.96
CA ALA A 38 -5.50 -16.42 35.36
C ALA A 38 -4.25 -15.74 35.95
N MET A 39 -3.10 -15.91 35.31
CA MET A 39 -1.97 -15.00 35.51
C MET A 39 -2.33 -13.63 34.94
N LEU A 40 -2.12 -12.59 35.75
CA LEU A 40 -2.35 -11.18 35.46
C LEU A 40 -1.63 -10.71 34.18
N PHE A 41 -2.27 -10.89 33.02
CA PHE A 41 -1.93 -10.11 31.84
C PHE A 41 -2.50 -8.70 32.02
N TRP A 42 -1.63 -7.75 32.38
CA TRP A 42 -1.97 -6.34 32.30
C TRP A 42 -2.30 -6.03 30.84
N SER A 43 -3.46 -5.40 30.60
CA SER A 43 -3.84 -5.05 29.23
C SER A 43 -2.79 -4.06 28.67
N PRO A 44 -2.44 -4.16 27.37
CA PRO A 44 -1.51 -3.21 26.74
C PRO A 44 -1.96 -1.75 26.89
N VAL A 45 -3.25 -1.51 27.11
CA VAL A 45 -3.83 -0.18 27.41
C VAL A 45 -3.43 0.32 28.80
N ALA A 46 -3.41 -0.54 29.83
CA ALA A 46 -2.97 -0.17 31.17
C ALA A 46 -1.47 0.17 31.21
N LEU A 47 -0.68 -0.56 30.43
CA LEU A 47 0.77 -0.34 30.32
C LEU A 47 1.09 0.94 29.55
N ALA A 48 0.40 1.21 28.44
CA ALA A 48 0.52 2.47 27.70
C ALA A 48 0.09 3.68 28.55
N SER A 49 -0.98 3.55 29.33
CA SER A 49 -1.45 4.57 30.26
C SER A 49 -0.40 4.87 31.34
N ALA A 50 0.16 3.84 31.98
CA ALA A 50 1.21 4.01 33.00
C ALA A 50 2.48 4.68 32.45
N VAL A 51 2.90 4.33 31.23
CA VAL A 51 4.05 4.96 30.56
C VAL A 51 3.77 6.43 30.23
N LEU A 52 2.57 6.76 29.76
CA LEU A 52 2.19 8.14 29.46
C LEU A 52 2.16 8.99 30.74
N THR A 53 1.58 8.47 31.82
CA THR A 53 1.56 9.14 33.13
C THR A 53 2.98 9.37 33.65
N TYR A 54 3.87 8.39 33.49
CA TYR A 54 5.27 8.50 33.90
C TYR A 54 6.04 9.55 33.09
N LEU A 55 5.88 9.58 31.76
CA LEU A 55 6.56 10.55 30.89
C LEU A 55 6.13 11.98 31.15
N VAL A 56 4.83 12.20 31.39
CA VAL A 56 4.27 13.53 31.72
C VAL A 56 4.73 13.99 33.11
N ALA A 57 4.75 13.09 34.10
CA ALA A 57 5.28 13.42 35.43
C ALA A 57 6.78 13.78 35.38
N ARG A 58 7.55 13.13 34.50
CA ARG A 58 8.98 13.38 34.34
C ARG A 58 9.29 14.66 33.58
N SER A 59 8.50 15.06 32.58
CA SER A 59 8.68 16.33 31.88
C SER A 59 8.40 17.53 32.78
N GLU A 60 7.44 17.42 33.70
CA GLU A 60 7.16 18.45 34.70
C GLU A 60 8.24 18.53 35.78
N ALA A 61 8.80 17.39 36.21
CA ALA A 61 9.98 17.40 37.08
C ALA A 61 11.16 18.12 36.42
N TRP A 62 11.28 18.03 35.09
CA TRP A 62 12.24 18.79 34.29
C TRP A 62 11.89 20.29 34.25
N VAL A 63 10.66 20.67 33.88
CA VAL A 63 10.24 22.09 33.81
C VAL A 63 10.33 22.77 35.18
N ALA A 64 9.95 22.08 36.26
CA ALA A 64 10.06 22.57 37.64
C ALA A 64 11.50 22.61 38.18
N LEU A 65 12.46 21.96 37.50
CA LEU A 65 13.89 22.09 37.75
C LEU A 65 14.48 23.35 37.08
N PHE A 66 13.95 23.72 35.91
CA PHE A 66 14.49 24.80 35.08
C PHE A 66 13.74 26.12 35.15
N ASN A 67 12.51 26.16 35.70
CA ASN A 67 11.74 27.39 35.86
C ASN A 67 11.02 27.46 37.22
N PRO A 68 11.67 27.97 38.28
CA PRO A 68 11.14 27.96 39.64
C PRO A 68 9.91 28.86 39.85
N GLU A 69 9.70 29.87 38.99
CA GLU A 69 8.56 30.80 39.07
C GLU A 69 7.24 30.18 38.58
N ALA A 70 7.28 29.12 37.77
CA ALA A 70 6.08 28.46 37.23
C ALA A 70 5.39 27.50 38.22
N ARG A 71 5.96 27.26 39.42
CA ARG A 71 5.47 26.27 40.41
C ARG A 71 4.08 26.53 40.98
N GLY A 72 3.53 27.75 40.88
CA GLY A 72 2.35 28.15 41.63
C GLY A 72 0.98 27.81 41.02
N GLN A 73 0.87 27.65 39.70
CA GLN A 73 -0.44 27.65 39.02
C GLN A 73 -0.81 26.36 38.26
N SER A 74 0.15 25.50 37.89
CA SER A 74 -0.13 24.31 37.05
C SER A 74 -0.53 23.05 37.82
N LEU A 75 -0.15 22.93 39.10
CA LEU A 75 -0.34 21.70 39.90
C LEU A 75 -1.81 21.27 40.16
N PRO A 76 -2.76 22.16 40.52
CA PRO A 76 -4.10 21.73 40.93
C PRO A 76 -4.98 21.28 39.76
N LEU A 77 -4.82 21.90 38.59
CA LEU A 77 -5.60 21.57 37.39
C LEU A 77 -5.19 20.20 36.83
N PHE A 78 -3.92 19.84 36.96
CA PHE A 78 -3.40 18.53 36.59
C PHE A 78 -3.84 17.42 37.56
N ALA A 79 -3.80 17.67 38.88
CA ALA A 79 -4.29 16.71 39.87
C ALA A 79 -5.78 16.37 39.65
N ALA A 80 -6.59 17.38 39.28
CA ALA A 80 -8.00 17.17 38.95
C ALA A 80 -8.19 16.31 37.68
N LEU A 81 -7.41 16.56 36.62
CA LEU A 81 -7.47 15.77 35.39
C LEU A 81 -6.99 14.32 35.60
N LEU A 82 -5.95 14.12 36.41
CA LEU A 82 -5.40 12.80 36.71
C LEU A 82 -6.35 11.97 37.58
N VAL A 83 -6.97 12.59 38.59
CA VAL A 83 -8.01 11.95 39.42
C VAL A 83 -9.24 11.61 38.57
N GLY A 84 -9.68 12.54 37.70
CA GLY A 84 -10.79 12.28 36.77
C GLY A 84 -10.51 11.11 35.84
N PHE A 85 -9.29 11.02 35.30
CA PHE A 85 -8.87 9.92 34.43
C PHE A 85 -8.77 8.58 35.18
N CYS A 86 -8.17 8.57 36.38
CA CYS A 86 -8.08 7.38 37.21
C CYS A 86 -9.47 6.87 37.64
N VAL A 87 -10.40 7.74 38.01
CA VAL A 87 -11.78 7.34 38.38
C VAL A 87 -12.52 6.76 37.17
N ALA A 88 -12.38 7.37 35.99
CA ALA A 88 -13.03 6.91 34.77
C ALA A 88 -12.52 5.54 34.28
N PHE A 89 -11.22 5.26 34.43
CA PHE A 89 -10.60 4.04 33.90
C PHE A 89 -10.43 2.90 34.93
N LEU A 90 -10.11 3.21 36.19
CA LEU A 90 -9.84 2.20 37.24
C LEU A 90 -11.07 1.86 38.08
N GLY A 91 -12.01 2.81 38.23
CA GLY A 91 -13.28 2.59 38.92
C GLY A 91 -14.07 1.37 38.41
N PRO A 92 -14.18 1.18 37.08
CA PRO A 92 -14.82 0.01 36.48
C PRO A 92 -14.19 -1.33 36.87
N PHE A 93 -12.86 -1.38 36.97
CA PHE A 93 -12.12 -2.61 37.28
C PHE A 93 -12.22 -3.00 38.76
N ALA A 94 -12.25 -2.00 39.65
CA ALA A 94 -12.40 -2.24 41.09
C ALA A 94 -13.80 -2.78 41.45
N MET A 95 -14.85 -2.33 40.75
CA MET A 95 -16.24 -2.75 41.01
C MET A 95 -16.63 -4.10 40.39
N ARG A 96 -15.90 -4.60 39.37
CA ARG A 96 -16.13 -5.93 38.77
C ARG A 96 -15.96 -7.08 39.76
N ARG A 97 -15.34 -6.85 40.93
CA ARG A 97 -15.20 -7.82 42.03
C ARG A 97 -16.47 -8.00 42.87
N GLN A 98 -17.51 -7.16 42.73
CA GLN A 98 -18.73 -7.21 43.56
C GLN A 98 -19.97 -7.71 42.78
N GLY A 99 -20.19 -9.04 42.77
CA GLY A 99 -21.53 -9.67 42.78
C GLY A 99 -22.46 -9.61 41.56
N SER A 100 -23.29 -10.67 41.39
CA SER A 100 -24.04 -11.04 40.18
C SER A 100 -25.10 -10.05 39.67
N ARG A 101 -25.63 -9.14 40.50
CA ARG A 101 -26.58 -8.10 40.04
C ARG A 101 -25.91 -7.00 39.22
N ALA A 102 -24.60 -6.83 39.35
CA ALA A 102 -23.85 -5.87 38.55
C ALA A 102 -23.78 -6.29 37.07
N ASN A 103 -23.98 -7.57 36.72
CA ASN A 103 -23.78 -8.06 35.35
C ASN A 103 -24.75 -7.49 34.30
N VAL A 104 -26.00 -7.18 34.67
CA VAL A 104 -26.98 -6.59 33.73
C VAL A 104 -26.69 -5.10 33.52
N PHE A 105 -26.32 -4.39 34.59
CA PHE A 105 -25.86 -3.01 34.48
C PHE A 105 -24.54 -2.93 33.69
N TRP A 106 -23.61 -3.86 33.93
CA TRP A 106 -22.34 -3.96 33.21
C TRP A 106 -22.52 -4.27 31.74
N THR A 107 -23.36 -5.22 31.34
CA THR A 107 -23.58 -5.50 29.91
C THR A 107 -24.21 -4.30 29.19
N ARG A 108 -25.02 -3.49 29.87
CA ARG A 108 -25.56 -2.24 29.32
C ARG A 108 -24.51 -1.13 29.26
N MET A 109 -23.71 -0.98 30.32
CA MET A 109 -22.62 -0.02 30.38
C MET A 109 -21.52 -0.37 29.38
N GLU A 110 -21.15 -1.64 29.25
CA GLU A 110 -20.19 -2.19 28.28
C GLU A 110 -20.66 -1.95 26.85
N ARG A 111 -21.94 -2.19 26.52
CA ARG A 111 -22.48 -1.82 25.20
C ARG A 111 -22.42 -0.31 24.96
N SER A 112 -22.74 0.51 25.95
CA SER A 112 -22.62 1.97 25.84
C SER A 112 -21.16 2.42 25.75
N TRP A 113 -20.24 1.72 26.42
CA TRP A 113 -18.81 1.98 26.40
C TRP A 113 -18.19 1.54 25.08
N MET A 114 -18.62 0.40 24.53
CA MET A 114 -18.21 -0.08 23.21
C MET A 114 -18.78 0.83 22.11
N ALA A 115 -20.03 1.30 22.22
CA ALA A 115 -20.59 2.28 21.29
C ALA A 115 -19.88 3.64 21.38
N THR A 116 -19.50 4.09 22.57
CA THR A 116 -18.69 5.31 22.73
C THR A 116 -17.25 5.10 22.29
N LEU A 117 -16.66 3.92 22.49
CA LEU A 117 -15.35 3.57 21.94
C LEU A 117 -15.38 3.42 20.43
N GLU A 118 -16.45 2.92 19.83
CA GLU A 118 -16.67 2.89 18.38
C GLU A 118 -16.84 4.30 17.84
N GLY A 119 -17.61 5.15 18.52
CA GLY A 119 -17.71 6.58 18.21
C GLY A 119 -16.37 7.31 18.35
N ILE A 120 -15.62 7.05 19.42
CA ILE A 120 -14.27 7.56 19.63
C ILE A 120 -13.32 6.97 18.60
N ALA A 121 -13.46 5.72 18.16
CA ALA A 121 -12.61 5.10 17.14
C ALA A 121 -12.92 5.68 15.74
N LEU A 122 -14.17 6.04 15.48
CA LEU A 122 -14.60 6.78 14.28
C LEU A 122 -14.04 8.22 14.28
N VAL A 123 -13.96 8.86 15.46
CA VAL A 123 -13.40 10.21 15.64
C VAL A 123 -11.89 10.18 15.90
N ALA A 124 -11.30 9.06 16.30
CA ALA A 124 -9.89 8.97 16.71
C ALA A 124 -8.91 9.41 15.61
N PRO A 125 -9.14 9.09 14.32
CA PRO A 125 -8.30 9.60 13.24
C PRO A 125 -8.28 11.12 13.16
N SER A 126 -9.41 11.78 13.45
CA SER A 126 -9.47 13.25 13.51
C SER A 126 -8.97 13.79 14.84
N PHE A 127 -9.16 13.08 15.96
CA PHE A 127 -8.68 13.48 17.28
C PHE A 127 -7.16 13.57 17.37
N VAL A 128 -6.42 12.59 16.82
CA VAL A 128 -4.95 12.65 16.78
C VAL A 128 -4.48 13.88 16.01
N ARG A 129 -5.14 14.21 14.88
CA ARG A 129 -4.83 15.41 14.09
C ARG A 129 -5.06 16.69 14.91
N TRP A 130 -6.15 16.78 15.66
CA TRP A 130 -6.44 17.91 16.54
C TRP A 130 -5.43 18.04 17.69
N ILE A 131 -5.03 16.92 18.32
CA ILE A 131 -3.98 16.92 19.34
C ILE A 131 -2.67 17.43 18.74
N LEU A 132 -2.27 16.93 17.56
CA LEU A 132 -1.04 17.37 16.90
C LEU A 132 -1.09 18.87 16.56
N PHE A 133 -2.24 19.39 16.11
CA PHE A 133 -2.39 20.83 15.88
C PHE A 133 -2.38 21.65 17.15
N ALA A 134 -3.02 21.19 18.23
CA ALA A 134 -3.01 21.89 19.52
C ALA A 134 -1.59 21.92 20.09
N LEU A 135 -0.86 20.79 20.02
CA LEU A 135 0.53 20.69 20.45
C LEU A 135 1.43 21.57 19.59
N LEU A 136 1.23 21.59 18.27
CA LEU A 136 1.96 22.50 17.38
C LEU A 136 1.66 23.95 17.71
N GLY A 137 0.40 24.33 17.90
CA GLY A 137 -0.01 25.67 18.30
C GLY A 137 0.67 26.11 19.60
N PHE A 138 0.75 25.22 20.58
CA PHE A 138 1.47 25.46 21.83
C PHE A 138 2.98 25.63 21.61
N ILE A 139 3.62 24.75 20.83
CA ILE A 139 5.06 24.87 20.49
C ILE A 139 5.33 26.19 19.79
N LEU A 140 4.46 26.59 18.86
CA LEU A 140 4.58 27.85 18.14
C LEU A 140 4.43 29.04 19.07
N TRP A 141 3.45 29.00 19.97
CA TRP A 141 3.26 30.04 20.98
C TRP A 141 4.52 30.22 21.85
N VAL A 142 5.07 29.13 22.35
CA VAL A 142 6.33 29.14 23.14
C VAL A 142 7.49 29.66 22.31
N THR A 143 7.60 29.25 21.04
CA THR A 143 8.65 29.70 20.12
C THR A 143 8.56 31.20 19.87
N TYR A 144 7.35 31.72 19.61
CA TYR A 144 7.11 33.13 19.41
C TYR A 144 7.48 33.98 20.64
N GLY A 145 7.10 33.51 21.84
CA GLY A 145 7.46 34.18 23.10
C GLY A 145 8.95 34.12 23.44
N SER A 146 9.66 33.10 22.95
CA SER A 146 11.10 32.91 23.19
C SER A 146 11.99 33.70 22.22
N LEU A 147 11.44 34.24 21.13
CA LEU A 147 12.20 35.04 20.17
C LEU A 147 12.54 36.42 20.78
N PRO A 148 13.81 36.83 20.79
CA PRO A 148 14.24 38.07 21.44
C PRO A 148 13.62 39.32 20.81
N ALA A 149 13.40 40.33 21.66
CA ALA A 149 13.07 41.74 21.43
C ALA A 149 13.71 42.44 20.21
N ASP A 150 14.83 41.90 19.73
CA ASP A 150 15.95 42.77 19.47
C ASP A 150 15.72 43.76 18.32
N PRO A 151 15.84 45.07 18.58
CA PRO A 151 15.72 46.10 17.57
C PRO A 151 16.91 46.11 16.60
N ASP A 152 18.03 45.47 16.94
CA ASP A 152 19.28 45.48 16.18
C ASP A 152 19.32 44.47 15.02
N LEU A 153 18.34 43.57 14.93
CA LEU A 153 18.10 42.74 13.75
C LEU A 153 17.49 43.59 12.61
N GLN A 154 17.93 44.82 12.38
CA GLN A 154 17.43 45.77 11.36
C GLN A 154 17.96 45.50 9.94
N GLY A 155 18.65 44.38 9.71
CA GLY A 155 19.15 43.95 8.40
C GLY A 155 18.05 43.82 7.32
N ALA A 156 18.06 44.78 6.39
CA ALA A 156 17.60 44.92 5.01
C ALA A 156 16.34 44.24 4.42
N VAL A 157 15.88 43.04 4.80
CA VAL A 157 14.98 42.29 3.89
C VAL A 157 13.53 42.10 4.37
N LEU A 158 13.22 42.18 5.67
CA LEU A 158 11.91 41.71 6.20
C LEU A 158 11.09 42.71 7.05
N GLY A 159 11.42 44.01 7.05
CA GLY A 159 10.61 45.03 7.76
C GLY A 159 10.73 44.98 9.29
N SER A 160 9.77 45.58 10.01
CA SER A 160 9.75 45.71 11.48
C SER A 160 9.93 44.37 12.22
N GLY A 161 10.47 44.40 13.45
CA GLY A 161 10.83 43.19 14.21
C GLY A 161 9.71 42.15 14.35
N GLU A 162 8.46 42.59 14.46
CA GLU A 162 7.28 41.70 14.51
C GLU A 162 7.07 40.91 13.21
N ARG A 163 7.29 41.53 12.04
CA ARG A 163 7.17 40.87 10.74
C ARG A 163 8.21 39.77 10.57
N LYS A 164 9.43 39.99 11.10
CA LYS A 164 10.51 38.98 11.09
C LYS A 164 10.15 37.76 11.93
N ARG A 165 9.63 37.97 13.15
CA ARG A 165 9.16 36.88 14.00
C ARG A 165 8.05 36.09 13.30
N LEU A 166 7.05 36.78 12.77
CA LEU A 166 5.95 36.12 12.05
C LEU A 166 6.46 35.34 10.83
N GLY A 167 7.43 35.87 10.09
CA GLY A 167 8.08 35.16 8.98
C GLY A 167 8.76 33.87 9.41
N ILE A 168 9.51 33.88 10.52
CA ILE A 168 10.14 32.68 11.09
C ILE A 168 9.09 31.66 11.54
N MET A 169 8.01 32.12 12.17
CA MET A 169 6.90 31.25 12.57
C MET A 169 6.23 30.59 11.35
N VAL A 170 5.97 31.34 10.29
CA VAL A 170 5.41 30.80 9.03
C VAL A 170 6.36 29.75 8.44
N LEU A 171 7.67 29.99 8.45
CA LEU A 171 8.66 29.03 7.97
C LEU A 171 8.66 27.74 8.80
N CYS A 172 8.51 27.85 10.13
CA CYS A 172 8.43 26.67 11.00
C CYS A 172 7.14 25.87 10.80
N VAL A 173 6.04 26.50 10.41
CA VAL A 173 4.74 25.85 10.18
C VAL A 173 4.61 25.26 8.77
N MET A 174 5.39 25.75 7.81
CA MET A 174 5.34 25.33 6.42
C MET A 174 5.37 23.80 6.21
N PRO A 175 6.21 23.00 6.90
CA PRO A 175 6.18 21.56 6.73
C PRO A 175 4.81 20.93 7.02
N THR A 176 4.10 21.42 8.04
CA THR A 176 2.74 20.96 8.37
C THR A 176 1.73 21.36 7.30
N LEU A 177 1.83 22.59 6.77
CA LEU A 177 0.95 23.05 5.69
C LEU A 177 1.19 22.27 4.40
N LEU A 178 2.45 22.10 4.00
CA LEU A 178 2.82 21.37 2.78
C LEU A 178 2.41 19.90 2.86
N THR A 179 2.58 19.25 4.01
CA THR A 179 2.09 17.87 4.19
C THR A 179 0.58 17.80 4.19
N ALA A 180 -0.13 18.75 4.80
CA ALA A 180 -1.59 18.83 4.72
C ALA A 180 -2.07 19.03 3.25
N CYS A 181 -1.44 19.91 2.48
CA CYS A 181 -1.72 20.07 1.06
C CYS A 181 -1.45 18.78 0.28
N SER A 182 -0.36 18.07 0.58
CA SER A 182 -0.06 16.79 -0.05
C SER A 182 -1.14 15.73 0.25
N THR A 183 -1.72 15.73 1.44
CA THR A 183 -2.83 14.80 1.76
C THR A 183 -4.08 15.08 0.95
N LEU A 184 -4.41 16.36 0.72
CA LEU A 184 -5.55 16.74 -0.12
C LEU A 184 -5.35 16.32 -1.58
N LEU A 185 -4.10 16.35 -2.08
CA LEU A 185 -3.78 15.85 -3.43
C LEU A 185 -3.98 14.34 -3.52
N VAL A 186 -3.57 13.58 -2.51
CA VAL A 186 -3.78 12.12 -2.53
C VAL A 186 -5.23 11.74 -2.27
N GLU A 187 -6.02 12.54 -1.53
CA GLU A 187 -7.46 12.31 -1.38
C GLU A 187 -8.19 12.33 -2.73
N ARG A 188 -7.69 13.06 -3.74
CA ARG A 188 -8.23 12.95 -5.12
C ARG A 188 -8.10 11.54 -5.72
N ARG A 189 -7.16 10.71 -5.25
CA ARG A 189 -7.03 9.29 -5.63
C ARG A 189 -8.22 8.44 -5.17
N VAL A 190 -9.00 8.90 -4.18
CA VAL A 190 -10.19 8.18 -3.69
C VAL A 190 -11.19 7.90 -4.83
N ALA A 191 -11.20 8.71 -5.89
CA ALA A 191 -12.00 8.44 -7.09
C ALA A 191 -11.76 7.02 -7.67
N ARG A 192 -10.53 6.49 -7.55
CA ARG A 192 -10.21 5.13 -8.01
C ARG A 192 -10.82 4.04 -7.12
N SER A 193 -11.10 4.34 -5.86
CA SER A 193 -11.75 3.39 -4.95
C SER A 193 -13.27 3.27 -5.17
N ASP A 194 -13.85 4.17 -5.96
CA ASP A 194 -15.27 4.17 -6.29
C ASP A 194 -15.58 3.41 -7.58
N TYR A 195 -14.56 2.90 -8.28
CA TYR A 195 -14.78 2.00 -9.42
C TYR A 195 -15.54 0.76 -8.98
N MET A 196 -16.69 0.53 -9.63
CA MET A 196 -17.48 -0.69 -9.48
C MET A 196 -17.16 -1.64 -10.62
N LEU A 197 -17.01 -2.92 -10.29
CA LEU A 197 -16.80 -3.95 -11.29
C LEU A 197 -18.12 -4.23 -12.02
N ALA A 198 -18.20 -3.91 -13.31
CA ALA A 198 -19.36 -4.23 -14.13
C ALA A 198 -19.49 -5.76 -14.28
N PRO A 199 -20.59 -6.38 -13.85
CA PRO A 199 -20.76 -7.82 -13.98
C PRO A 199 -20.95 -8.20 -15.45
N HIS A 200 -20.21 -9.20 -15.92
CA HIS A 200 -20.41 -9.76 -17.26
C HIS A 200 -21.41 -10.93 -17.19
N PRO A 201 -22.49 -10.96 -18.00
CA PRO A 201 -23.55 -11.98 -17.92
C PRO A 201 -23.12 -13.42 -18.26
N ALA A 202 -21.90 -13.63 -18.77
CA ALA A 202 -21.44 -14.93 -19.27
C ALA A 202 -20.75 -15.79 -18.20
N HIS A 203 -20.88 -15.44 -16.92
CA HIS A 203 -20.15 -16.06 -15.83
C HIS A 203 -21.07 -16.71 -14.81
N ASP A 204 -20.54 -17.76 -14.19
CA ASP A 204 -21.20 -18.40 -13.05
C ASP A 204 -21.49 -17.34 -11.97
N PRO A 205 -22.75 -17.20 -11.52
CA PRO A 205 -23.12 -16.22 -10.51
C PRO A 205 -22.35 -16.39 -9.20
N SER A 206 -21.92 -17.62 -8.86
CA SER A 206 -21.12 -17.89 -7.68
C SER A 206 -19.72 -17.25 -7.76
N LEU A 207 -19.07 -17.39 -8.93
CA LEU A 207 -17.77 -16.79 -9.23
C LEU A 207 -17.84 -15.26 -9.23
N LEU A 208 -18.88 -14.68 -9.85
CA LEU A 208 -19.10 -13.24 -9.85
C LEU A 208 -19.25 -12.69 -8.42
N LYS A 209 -19.97 -13.40 -7.55
CA LYS A 209 -20.13 -13.02 -6.14
C LYS A 209 -18.80 -13.04 -5.39
N GLU A 210 -17.94 -14.03 -5.63
CA GLU A 210 -16.60 -14.10 -5.03
C GLU A 210 -15.68 -12.98 -5.53
N VAL A 211 -15.71 -12.71 -6.83
CA VAL A 211 -14.95 -11.63 -7.47
C VAL A 211 -15.38 -10.26 -6.92
N GLN A 212 -16.69 -10.03 -6.81
CA GLN A 212 -17.26 -8.80 -6.23
C GLN A 212 -16.95 -8.66 -4.74
N SER A 213 -17.04 -9.73 -3.95
CA SER A 213 -16.73 -9.68 -2.52
C SER A 213 -15.25 -9.34 -2.30
N THR A 214 -14.35 -9.92 -3.10
CA THR A 214 -12.92 -9.60 -3.06
C THR A 214 -12.65 -8.15 -3.46
N TRP A 215 -13.33 -7.65 -4.49
CA TRP A 215 -13.22 -6.25 -4.93
C TRP A 215 -13.67 -5.27 -3.84
N ILE A 216 -14.84 -5.49 -3.23
CA ILE A 216 -15.39 -4.65 -2.16
C ILE A 216 -14.49 -4.69 -0.92
N TYR A 217 -13.98 -5.87 -0.57
CA TYR A 217 -13.07 -6.03 0.56
C TYR A 217 -11.79 -5.21 0.36
N GLU A 218 -11.12 -5.37 -0.78
CA GLU A 218 -9.87 -4.65 -1.07
C GLU A 218 -10.09 -3.14 -1.28
N SER A 219 -11.23 -2.72 -1.85
CA SER A 219 -11.55 -1.30 -1.98
C SER A 219 -11.77 -0.65 -0.61
N THR A 220 -12.41 -1.35 0.32
CA THR A 220 -12.61 -0.91 1.71
C THR A 220 -11.27 -0.80 2.44
N LEU A 221 -10.41 -1.81 2.34
CA LEU A 221 -9.06 -1.76 2.89
C LEU A 221 -8.23 -0.62 2.31
N THR A 222 -8.39 -0.33 1.02
CA THR A 222 -7.71 0.79 0.37
C THR A 222 -8.20 2.12 0.95
N LYS A 223 -9.51 2.31 1.12
CA LYS A 223 -10.09 3.51 1.76
C LYS A 223 -9.54 3.71 3.18
N GLU A 224 -9.44 2.64 3.97
CA GLU A 224 -8.78 2.70 5.29
C GLU A 224 -7.29 3.06 5.19
N SER A 225 -6.58 2.54 4.18
CA SER A 225 -5.16 2.81 3.99
C SER A 225 -4.90 4.29 3.67
N ILE A 226 -5.78 4.93 2.90
CA ILE A 226 -5.71 6.36 2.57
C ILE A 226 -5.91 7.20 3.86
N GLN A 227 -6.85 6.81 4.73
CA GLN A 227 -7.01 7.47 6.03
C GLN A 227 -5.78 7.29 6.94
N ARG A 228 -5.11 6.13 6.90
CA ARG A 228 -3.83 5.91 7.61
C ARG A 228 -2.72 6.80 7.05
N MET A 229 -2.67 7.00 5.73
CA MET A 229 -1.69 7.86 5.09
C MET A 229 -1.84 9.32 5.54
N ALA A 230 -3.06 9.85 5.63
CA ALA A 230 -3.30 11.21 6.13
C ALA A 230 -2.73 11.40 7.55
N ARG A 231 -2.86 10.39 8.42
CA ARG A 231 -2.27 10.40 9.77
C ARG A 231 -0.74 10.45 9.72
N HIS A 232 -0.11 9.61 8.89
CA HIS A 232 1.35 9.61 8.75
C HIS A 232 1.90 10.91 8.16
N ALA A 233 1.18 11.51 7.21
CA ALA A 233 1.54 12.82 6.67
C ALA A 233 1.44 13.93 7.72
N ALA A 234 0.37 13.93 8.54
CA ALA A 234 0.24 14.86 9.66
C ALA A 234 1.37 14.70 10.69
N ILE A 235 1.76 13.46 11.01
CA ILE A 235 2.90 13.18 11.90
C ILE A 235 4.21 13.69 11.28
N LEU A 236 4.44 13.46 9.98
CA LEU A 236 5.64 13.94 9.27
C LEU A 236 5.74 15.47 9.33
N GLY A 237 4.65 16.18 8.99
CA GLY A 237 4.60 17.63 9.00
C GLY A 237 4.78 18.22 10.39
N PHE A 238 4.06 17.66 11.37
CA PHE A 238 4.18 18.02 12.78
C PHE A 238 5.62 17.87 13.26
N LEU A 239 6.24 16.71 13.01
CA LEU A 239 7.59 16.42 13.47
C LEU A 239 8.61 17.38 12.88
N ALA A 240 8.57 17.60 11.56
CA ALA A 240 9.44 18.57 10.89
C ALA A 240 9.27 19.97 11.49
N SER A 241 8.03 20.40 11.70
CA SER A 241 7.71 21.72 12.25
C SER A 241 8.20 21.87 13.69
N ALA A 242 7.98 20.86 14.53
CA ALA A 242 8.42 20.85 15.93
C ALA A 242 9.94 20.88 16.05
N ILE A 243 10.66 20.13 15.20
CA ILE A 243 12.13 20.14 15.16
C ILE A 243 12.64 21.53 14.75
N LEU A 244 12.05 22.15 13.72
CA LEU A 244 12.43 23.49 13.30
C LEU A 244 12.16 24.54 14.38
N CYS A 245 11.00 24.48 15.05
CA CYS A 245 10.71 25.35 16.20
C CYS A 245 11.75 25.20 17.29
N ALA A 246 12.09 23.97 17.68
CA ALA A 246 13.12 23.71 18.68
C ALA A 246 14.49 24.26 18.26
N CYS A 247 14.88 24.07 16.99
CA CYS A 247 16.13 24.63 16.47
C CYS A 247 16.12 26.17 16.49
N VAL A 248 15.02 26.81 16.12
CA VAL A 248 14.87 28.27 16.17
C VAL A 248 14.98 28.79 17.60
N VAL A 249 14.31 28.16 18.57
CA VAL A 249 14.42 28.54 19.99
C VAL A 249 15.86 28.39 20.49
N LEU A 250 16.54 27.30 20.11
CA LEU A 250 17.93 27.07 20.49
C LEU A 250 18.88 28.10 19.87
N VAL A 251 18.67 28.44 18.59
CA VAL A 251 19.45 29.46 17.88
C VAL A 251 19.23 30.84 18.49
N ALA A 252 17.98 31.21 18.77
CA ALA A 252 17.62 32.55 19.23
C ALA A 252 17.89 32.78 20.72
N GLY A 253 17.65 31.77 21.57
CA GLY A 253 17.77 31.89 23.03
C GLY A 253 19.17 31.66 23.59
N TYR A 254 20.04 30.96 22.85
CA TYR A 254 21.38 30.56 23.34
C TYR A 254 22.53 31.04 22.46
N ALA A 255 22.34 32.13 21.72
CA ALA A 255 23.35 32.79 20.90
C ALA A 255 24.75 32.94 21.57
N PRO A 256 24.92 33.21 22.88
CA PRO A 256 26.26 33.33 23.47
C PRO A 256 27.04 32.01 23.61
N HIS A 257 26.43 30.86 23.32
CA HIS A 257 27.13 29.57 23.28
C HIS A 257 27.24 29.08 21.83
N SER A 258 28.33 29.49 21.16
CA SER A 258 28.64 29.15 19.75
C SER A 258 28.37 27.69 19.42
N ALA A 259 28.67 26.79 20.35
CA ALA A 259 28.42 25.36 20.21
C ALA A 259 26.94 24.99 19.99
N ARG A 260 26.02 25.47 20.81
CA ARG A 260 24.60 25.07 20.72
C ARG A 260 23.96 25.60 19.45
N HIS A 261 24.37 26.80 19.04
CA HIS A 261 23.93 27.43 17.79
C HIS A 261 24.32 26.59 16.57
N LEU A 262 25.57 26.15 16.48
CA LEU A 262 26.05 25.29 15.39
C LEU A 262 25.32 23.94 15.35
N GLY A 263 25.04 23.35 16.52
CA GLY A 263 24.26 22.12 16.59
C GLY A 263 22.83 22.30 16.10
N ALA A 264 22.16 23.37 16.52
CA ALA A 264 20.81 23.68 16.07
C ALA A 264 20.76 23.98 14.56
N LEU A 265 21.76 24.67 14.00
CA LEU A 265 21.89 24.85 12.54
C LEU A 265 22.08 23.53 11.80
N THR A 266 22.94 22.65 12.31
CA THR A 266 23.19 21.30 11.73
C THR A 266 21.90 20.48 11.71
N VAL A 267 21.16 20.45 12.82
CA VAL A 267 19.91 19.69 12.95
C VAL A 267 18.80 20.31 12.10
N GLY A 268 18.64 21.63 12.13
CA GLY A 268 17.63 22.34 11.35
C GLY A 268 17.83 22.17 9.84
N THR A 269 19.06 22.26 9.36
CA THR A 269 19.40 22.02 7.94
C THR A 269 19.18 20.57 7.54
N ALA A 270 19.63 19.60 8.36
CA ALA A 270 19.39 18.18 8.10
C ALA A 270 17.90 17.84 8.04
N ALA A 271 17.11 18.36 8.98
CA ALA A 271 15.65 18.16 9.02
C ALA A 271 14.96 18.78 7.80
N THR A 272 15.35 19.99 7.41
CA THR A 272 14.76 20.71 6.27
C THR A 272 15.05 19.98 4.96
N VAL A 273 16.31 19.61 4.71
CA VAL A 273 16.72 18.91 3.47
C VAL A 273 16.05 17.54 3.39
N SER A 274 16.06 16.76 4.48
CA SER A 274 15.40 15.45 4.52
C SER A 274 13.90 15.57 4.27
N PHE A 275 13.23 16.53 4.92
CA PHE A 275 11.82 16.79 4.71
C PHE A 275 11.50 17.15 3.26
N LEU A 276 12.25 18.09 2.66
CA LEU A 276 12.03 18.53 1.27
C LEU A 276 12.26 17.40 0.27
N MET A 277 13.32 16.59 0.45
CA MET A 277 13.58 15.43 -0.41
C MET A 277 12.44 14.41 -0.36
N HIS A 278 11.95 14.08 0.84
CA HIS A 278 10.86 13.13 0.97
C HIS A 278 9.52 13.70 0.48
N LEU A 279 9.24 14.97 0.77
CA LEU A 279 8.06 15.66 0.26
C LEU A 279 8.06 15.69 -1.27
N GLY A 280 9.21 16.00 -1.91
CA GLY A 280 9.35 15.96 -3.37
C GLY A 280 9.06 14.57 -3.95
N LYS A 281 9.64 13.51 -3.37
CA LYS A 281 9.33 12.12 -3.75
C LYS A 281 7.83 11.81 -3.61
N ILE A 282 7.21 12.22 -2.50
CA ILE A 282 5.78 12.03 -2.22
C ILE A 282 4.91 12.78 -3.22
N LEU A 283 5.23 14.05 -3.51
CA LEU A 283 4.45 14.88 -4.44
C LEU A 283 4.55 14.34 -5.87
N PHE A 284 5.73 13.94 -6.32
CA PHE A 284 5.91 13.30 -7.62
C PHE A 284 5.07 12.03 -7.73
N ARG A 285 5.13 11.15 -6.73
CA ARG A 285 4.30 9.94 -6.71
C ARG A 285 2.81 10.25 -6.57
N SER A 286 2.44 11.27 -5.82
CA SER A 286 1.05 11.71 -5.73
C SER A 286 0.53 12.19 -7.08
N ALA A 287 1.34 12.92 -7.85
CA ALA A 287 0.99 13.37 -9.20
C ALA A 287 0.80 12.18 -10.15
N SER A 288 1.58 11.11 -9.97
CA SER A 288 1.42 9.84 -10.69
C SER A 288 0.31 8.94 -10.13
N ASN A 289 -0.46 9.36 -9.13
CA ASN A 289 -1.46 8.54 -8.41
C ASN A 289 -0.88 7.27 -7.75
N ASP A 290 0.37 7.37 -7.25
CA ASP A 290 1.17 6.26 -6.74
C ASP A 290 1.63 6.42 -5.28
N ALA A 291 1.18 7.47 -4.60
CA ALA A 291 1.55 7.69 -3.20
C ALA A 291 0.86 6.66 -2.28
N THR A 292 1.63 6.06 -1.36
CA THR A 292 1.12 5.07 -0.40
C THR A 292 1.35 5.51 1.06
N ALA A 293 0.52 4.99 1.98
CA ALA A 293 0.69 5.20 3.42
C ALA A 293 2.09 4.81 3.92
N ARG A 294 2.67 3.78 3.30
CA ARG A 294 4.01 3.28 3.65
C ARG A 294 5.09 4.31 3.36
N MET A 295 4.98 5.05 2.25
CA MET A 295 5.95 6.11 1.91
C MET A 295 5.95 7.22 2.94
N MET A 296 4.78 7.68 3.39
CA MET A 296 4.65 8.70 4.44
C MET A 296 5.24 8.21 5.77
N ALA A 297 4.91 6.97 6.15
CA ALA A 297 5.43 6.36 7.37
C ALA A 297 6.95 6.12 7.32
N TYR A 298 7.50 5.83 6.13
CA TYR A 298 8.94 5.73 5.92
C TYR A 298 9.61 7.10 6.02
N ALA A 299 9.07 8.11 5.34
CA ALA A 299 9.58 9.48 5.40
C ALA A 299 9.61 10.03 6.85
N ALA A 300 8.56 9.80 7.63
CA ALA A 300 8.51 10.22 9.04
C ALA A 300 9.61 9.53 9.88
N ARG A 301 9.83 8.23 9.67
CA ARG A 301 10.89 7.47 10.35
C ARG A 301 12.29 7.91 9.93
N THR A 302 12.51 8.13 8.64
CA THR A 302 13.79 8.61 8.14
C THR A 302 14.10 10.00 8.67
N LEU A 303 13.11 10.90 8.74
CA LEU A 303 13.27 12.22 9.35
C LEU A 303 13.71 12.12 10.82
N LEU A 304 13.07 11.26 11.63
CA LEU A 304 13.50 11.01 13.02
C LEU A 304 14.93 10.49 13.10
N PHE A 305 15.29 9.55 12.23
CA PHE A 305 16.62 8.96 12.25
C PHE A 305 17.70 9.98 11.84
N VAL A 306 17.46 10.73 10.76
CA VAL A 306 18.34 11.80 10.28
C VAL A 306 18.56 12.86 11.36
N THR A 307 17.52 13.24 12.09
CA THR A 307 17.64 14.26 13.14
C THR A 307 18.40 13.76 14.35
N VAL A 308 18.19 12.51 14.77
CA VAL A 308 18.99 11.87 15.82
C VAL A 308 20.47 11.77 15.40
N CYS A 309 20.75 11.34 14.16
CA CYS A 309 22.11 11.32 13.63
C CYS A 309 22.74 12.72 13.59
N ALA A 310 22.00 13.73 13.17
CA ALA A 310 22.46 15.12 13.15
C ALA A 310 22.76 15.63 14.56
N ILE A 311 21.94 15.28 15.57
CA ILE A 311 22.21 15.61 16.98
C ILE A 311 23.52 14.97 17.43
N PHE A 312 23.70 13.66 17.25
CA PHE A 312 24.95 12.99 17.65
C PHE A 312 26.17 13.54 16.93
N LEU A 313 26.08 13.74 15.62
CA LEU A 313 27.19 14.26 14.84
C LEU A 313 27.52 15.71 15.21
N SER A 314 26.50 16.52 15.51
CA SER A 314 26.72 17.86 16.03
C SER A 314 27.50 17.81 17.36
N ILE A 315 27.11 16.96 18.32
CA ILE A 315 27.83 16.80 19.60
C ILE A 315 29.31 16.45 19.38
N VAL A 316 29.59 15.55 18.43
CA VAL A 316 30.97 15.15 18.10
C VAL A 316 31.75 16.31 17.47
N LEU A 317 31.15 16.99 16.49
CA LEU A 317 31.79 18.09 15.77
C LEU A 317 32.01 19.32 16.64
N LEU A 318 31.16 19.51 17.65
CA LEU A 318 31.29 20.59 18.62
C LEU A 318 32.60 20.51 19.42
N GLY A 319 33.16 19.31 19.59
CA GLY A 319 34.50 19.15 20.16
C GLY A 319 35.64 19.61 19.22
N THR A 320 35.40 19.64 17.91
CA THR A 320 36.43 19.92 16.89
C THR A 320 36.45 21.36 16.39
N SER A 321 35.37 22.11 16.63
CA SER A 321 35.21 23.49 16.13
C SER A 321 35.72 24.56 17.10
N ALA A 322 36.30 24.16 18.24
CA ALA A 322 36.89 25.09 19.19
C ALA A 322 38.06 25.85 18.55
N GLY A 323 37.88 27.14 18.28
CA GLY A 323 38.91 28.05 17.74
C GLY A 323 38.73 28.51 16.29
N LYS A 324 37.67 28.09 15.58
CA LYS A 324 37.37 28.60 14.22
C LYS A 324 36.57 29.91 14.26
N PRO A 325 36.74 30.81 13.27
CA PRO A 325 35.91 32.00 13.15
C PRO A 325 34.43 31.62 12.95
N GLU A 326 33.53 32.39 13.56
CA GLU A 326 32.10 32.07 13.69
C GLU A 326 31.40 31.78 12.35
N GLY A 327 31.67 32.59 11.32
CA GLY A 327 31.10 32.38 9.98
C GLY A 327 31.52 31.06 9.34
N GLN A 328 32.79 30.67 9.46
CA GLN A 328 33.29 29.41 8.90
C GLN A 328 32.73 28.20 9.65
N ALA A 329 32.51 28.34 10.96
CA ALA A 329 31.89 27.27 11.74
C ALA A 329 30.42 27.06 11.36
N ALA A 330 29.67 28.15 11.10
CA ALA A 330 28.28 28.10 10.65
C ALA A 330 28.16 27.43 9.26
N ASP A 331 29.02 27.80 8.31
CA ASP A 331 29.05 27.18 6.98
C ASP A 331 29.34 25.67 7.09
N GLN A 332 30.30 25.27 7.94
CA GLN A 332 30.60 23.87 8.20
C GLN A 332 29.40 23.12 8.79
N ALA A 333 28.68 23.72 9.74
CA ALA A 333 27.49 23.12 10.34
C ALA A 333 26.37 22.88 9.31
N VAL A 334 26.15 23.83 8.40
CA VAL A 334 25.17 23.69 7.31
C VAL A 334 25.57 22.55 6.36
N VAL A 335 26.83 22.53 5.91
CA VAL A 335 27.36 21.48 5.01
C VAL A 335 27.22 20.10 5.63
N VAL A 336 27.53 20.00 6.93
CA VAL A 336 27.37 18.76 7.68
C VAL A 336 25.90 18.34 7.75
N GLY A 337 24.98 19.25 8.05
CA GLY A 337 23.55 18.93 8.12
C GLY A 337 23.02 18.42 6.78
N VAL A 338 23.42 19.05 5.67
CA VAL A 338 23.13 18.59 4.31
C VAL A 338 23.70 17.19 4.06
N ALA A 339 24.97 16.96 4.42
CA ALA A 339 25.61 15.67 4.26
C ALA A 339 24.89 14.57 5.06
N VAL A 340 24.49 14.84 6.31
CA VAL A 340 23.74 13.88 7.13
C VAL A 340 22.37 13.59 6.52
N ALA A 341 21.68 14.59 5.96
CA ALA A 341 20.39 14.36 5.29
C ALA A 341 20.53 13.47 4.05
N LEU A 342 21.60 13.65 3.26
CA LEU A 342 21.85 12.87 2.04
C LEU A 342 22.36 11.46 2.33
N LEU A 343 23.29 11.31 3.29
CA LEU A 343 23.89 10.02 3.63
C LEU A 343 23.04 9.21 4.62
N GLY A 344 22.19 9.85 5.42
CA GLY A 344 21.41 9.21 6.47
C GLY A 344 20.52 8.07 5.96
N GLU A 345 19.91 8.23 4.79
CA GLU A 345 19.09 7.18 4.16
C GLU A 345 19.94 5.94 3.80
N ARG A 346 21.14 6.15 3.23
CA ARG A 346 22.07 5.07 2.86
C ARG A 346 22.66 4.38 4.08
N ALA A 347 23.03 5.16 5.10
CA ALA A 347 23.52 4.63 6.35
C ALA A 347 22.45 3.76 7.04
N LEU A 348 21.19 4.23 7.05
CA LEU A 348 20.09 3.45 7.59
C LEU A 348 19.89 2.13 6.82
N GLN A 349 19.91 2.17 5.48
CA GLN A 349 19.83 0.97 4.64
C GLN A 349 20.94 -0.03 4.98
N LEU A 350 22.20 0.43 5.04
CA LEU A 350 23.33 -0.42 5.39
C LEU A 350 23.21 -1.03 6.79
N VAL A 351 22.75 -0.25 7.77
CA VAL A 351 22.53 -0.74 9.14
C VAL A 351 21.40 -1.75 9.18
N THR A 352 20.29 -1.50 8.47
CA THR A 352 19.16 -2.44 8.42
C THR A 352 19.52 -3.72 7.70
N ASP A 353 20.28 -3.65 6.61
CA ASP A 353 20.73 -4.82 5.85
C ASP A 353 21.69 -5.66 6.69
N ARG A 354 22.61 -5.00 7.42
CA ARG A 354 23.53 -5.68 8.32
C ARG A 354 22.80 -6.30 9.53
N ALA A 355 21.81 -5.61 10.08
CA ALA A 355 20.98 -6.15 11.15
C ALA A 355 20.16 -7.36 10.66
N ALA A 356 19.63 -7.30 9.44
CA ALA A 356 18.92 -8.41 8.81
C ALA A 356 19.85 -9.62 8.62
N ALA A 357 21.07 -9.39 8.12
CA ALA A 357 22.08 -10.42 7.95
C ALA A 357 22.47 -11.09 9.28
N ILE A 358 22.63 -10.32 10.37
CA ILE A 358 22.92 -10.86 11.71
C ILE A 358 21.76 -11.72 12.23
N LEU A 359 20.52 -11.34 11.93
CA LEU A 359 19.32 -12.11 12.31
C LEU A 359 19.08 -13.32 11.40
N GLY A 360 19.97 -13.61 10.45
CA GLY A 360 19.80 -14.71 9.50
C GLY A 360 18.65 -14.50 8.50
N MET A 361 18.12 -13.27 8.40
CA MET A 361 17.19 -12.92 7.34
C MET A 361 18.00 -12.78 6.05
N ALA A 362 17.80 -13.70 5.11
CA ALA A 362 18.40 -13.57 3.80
C ALA A 362 17.97 -12.23 3.19
N PRO A 363 18.90 -11.39 2.70
CA PRO A 363 18.51 -10.22 1.93
C PRO A 363 17.64 -10.70 0.78
N ILE A 364 16.60 -9.92 0.43
CA ILE A 364 15.74 -10.22 -0.72
C ILE A 364 16.66 -10.47 -1.89
N SER A 365 16.73 -11.74 -2.32
CA SER A 365 17.74 -12.14 -3.29
C SER A 365 17.45 -11.40 -4.59
N PRO A 366 18.45 -10.74 -5.20
CA PRO A 366 18.26 -10.11 -6.52
C PRO A 366 17.81 -11.14 -7.57
N GLY A 367 17.98 -12.44 -7.31
CA GLY A 367 17.44 -13.52 -8.14
C GLY A 367 15.91 -13.58 -8.18
N ALA A 368 15.20 -13.22 -7.10
CA ALA A 368 13.73 -13.21 -7.11
C ALA A 368 13.18 -12.15 -8.07
N LEU A 369 13.81 -10.97 -8.09
CA LEU A 369 13.48 -9.91 -9.05
C LEU A 369 13.83 -10.31 -10.50
N ALA A 370 14.84 -11.16 -10.70
CA ALA A 370 15.18 -11.68 -12.02
C ALA A 370 14.08 -12.58 -12.60
N ASP A 371 13.28 -13.25 -11.77
CA ASP A 371 12.17 -14.09 -12.24
C ASP A 371 11.03 -13.25 -12.82
N LEU A 372 10.76 -12.05 -12.30
CA LEU A 372 9.73 -11.17 -12.84
C LEU A 372 10.02 -10.71 -14.27
N ARG A 373 11.30 -10.70 -14.69
CA ARG A 373 11.71 -10.42 -16.08
C ARG A 373 11.21 -11.46 -17.09
N LEU A 374 10.70 -12.61 -16.63
CA LEU A 374 10.08 -13.63 -17.49
C LEU A 374 8.69 -13.24 -18.01
N ILE A 375 8.10 -12.20 -17.42
CA ILE A 375 6.79 -11.69 -17.80
C ILE A 375 7.00 -10.57 -18.80
N GLU A 376 6.40 -10.72 -19.97
CA GLU A 376 6.50 -9.76 -21.05
C GLU A 376 5.72 -8.50 -20.71
N GLY A 377 6.34 -7.34 -20.95
CA GLY A 377 5.77 -6.02 -20.69
C GLY A 377 5.95 -5.49 -19.26
N LEU A 378 6.77 -6.16 -18.43
CA LEU A 378 7.28 -5.59 -17.17
C LEU A 378 8.62 -4.90 -17.43
N ASN A 379 8.67 -3.59 -17.16
CA ASN A 379 9.92 -2.83 -17.16
C ASN A 379 10.59 -2.90 -15.78
N GLU A 380 11.88 -2.52 -15.68
CA GLU A 380 12.59 -2.47 -14.39
C GLU A 380 11.91 -1.54 -13.36
N GLU A 381 11.34 -0.43 -13.83
CA GLU A 381 10.53 0.46 -12.98
C GLU A 381 9.27 -0.23 -12.46
N ASP A 382 8.65 -1.08 -13.29
CA ASP A 382 7.47 -1.86 -12.89
C ASP A 382 7.81 -2.94 -11.88
N ILE A 383 8.95 -3.62 -12.07
CA ILE A 383 9.48 -4.61 -11.12
C ILE A 383 9.82 -3.93 -9.79
N ALA A 384 10.50 -2.78 -9.82
CA ALA A 384 10.80 -2.02 -8.63
C ALA A 384 9.51 -1.62 -7.90
N ARG A 385 8.49 -1.15 -8.63
CA ARG A 385 7.22 -0.76 -8.03
C ARG A 385 6.42 -1.94 -7.46
N LEU A 386 6.37 -3.07 -8.17
CA LEU A 386 5.76 -4.31 -7.68
C LEU A 386 6.47 -4.82 -6.41
N SER A 387 7.80 -4.70 -6.35
CA SER A 387 8.58 -5.06 -5.16
C SER A 387 8.19 -4.24 -3.93
N GLU A 388 7.82 -2.96 -4.12
CA GLU A 388 7.31 -2.12 -3.04
C GLU A 388 5.97 -2.64 -2.49
N GLU A 389 5.13 -3.24 -3.32
CA GLU A 389 3.89 -3.91 -2.89
C GLU A 389 4.13 -5.33 -2.36
N ARG A 390 5.40 -5.74 -2.22
CA ARG A 390 5.85 -7.08 -1.83
C ARG A 390 5.52 -8.15 -2.86
N VAL A 391 5.55 -7.77 -4.14
CA VAL A 391 5.54 -8.69 -5.27
C VAL A 391 6.95 -8.75 -5.82
N ASP A 392 7.73 -9.67 -5.26
CA ASP A 392 9.15 -9.86 -5.55
C ASP A 392 9.43 -11.09 -6.43
N SER A 393 8.40 -11.87 -6.77
CA SER A 393 8.51 -13.10 -7.56
C SER A 393 7.29 -13.32 -8.45
N VAL A 394 7.47 -14.13 -9.51
CA VAL A 394 6.37 -14.56 -10.39
C VAL A 394 5.28 -15.28 -9.61
N HIS A 395 5.66 -16.07 -8.61
CA HIS A 395 4.73 -16.74 -7.71
C HIS A 395 3.89 -15.73 -6.92
N ALA A 396 4.53 -14.73 -6.29
CA ALA A 396 3.80 -13.69 -5.56
C ALA A 396 2.83 -12.92 -6.46
N LEU A 397 3.22 -12.62 -7.71
CA LEU A 397 2.36 -11.94 -8.68
C LEU A 397 1.16 -12.78 -9.10
N ALA A 398 1.35 -14.09 -9.30
CA ALA A 398 0.30 -15.01 -9.70
C ALA A 398 -0.82 -15.15 -8.65
N TYR A 399 -0.47 -15.14 -7.36
CA TYR A 399 -1.42 -15.36 -6.26
C TYR A 399 -1.89 -14.08 -5.55
N MET A 400 -1.32 -12.91 -5.88
CA MET A 400 -1.79 -11.66 -5.28
C MET A 400 -3.22 -11.34 -5.78
N PRO A 401 -4.15 -10.89 -4.91
CA PRO A 401 -5.47 -10.49 -5.36
C PRO A 401 -5.39 -9.36 -6.40
N THR A 402 -6.02 -9.56 -7.56
CA THR A 402 -6.07 -8.56 -8.65
C THR A 402 -6.56 -7.18 -8.17
N PRO A 403 -7.62 -7.06 -7.35
CA PRO A 403 -8.07 -5.75 -6.87
C PRO A 403 -7.02 -5.04 -6.00
N ARG A 404 -6.25 -5.80 -5.22
CA ARG A 404 -5.19 -5.24 -4.37
C ARG A 404 -4.10 -4.58 -5.20
N LEU A 405 -3.69 -5.21 -6.30
CA LEU A 405 -2.72 -4.60 -7.23
C LEU A 405 -3.33 -3.38 -7.90
N PHE A 406 -4.59 -3.45 -8.31
CA PHE A 406 -5.27 -2.34 -8.97
C PHE A 406 -5.38 -1.10 -8.08
N PHE A 407 -5.72 -1.28 -6.80
CA PHE A 407 -5.90 -0.16 -5.89
C PHE A 407 -4.58 0.41 -5.35
N ASN A 408 -3.55 -0.41 -5.19
CA ASN A 408 -2.27 0.04 -4.62
C ASN A 408 -1.27 0.55 -5.66
N THR A 409 -1.38 0.13 -6.92
CA THR A 409 -0.47 0.56 -8.01
C THR A 409 -1.12 1.57 -8.96
N ILE A 410 -0.33 2.08 -9.91
CA ILE A 410 -0.79 2.95 -10.98
C ILE A 410 -1.36 2.19 -12.18
N TYR A 411 -1.09 0.89 -12.30
CA TYR A 411 -1.35 0.12 -13.52
C TYR A 411 -2.83 -0.06 -13.78
N SER A 412 -3.23 -0.06 -15.06
CA SER A 412 -4.60 -0.40 -15.44
C SER A 412 -4.94 -1.84 -15.05
N LEU A 413 -6.22 -2.10 -14.82
CA LEU A 413 -6.70 -3.45 -14.48
C LEU A 413 -6.34 -4.46 -15.60
N GLN A 414 -6.41 -4.03 -16.86
CA GLN A 414 -5.99 -4.84 -18.01
C GLN A 414 -4.53 -5.28 -17.90
N ARG A 415 -3.62 -4.33 -17.67
CA ARG A 415 -2.18 -4.61 -17.61
C ARG A 415 -1.84 -5.55 -16.45
N ILE A 416 -2.50 -5.36 -15.30
CA ILE A 416 -2.36 -6.27 -14.15
C ILE A 416 -2.86 -7.67 -14.52
N CYS A 417 -4.05 -7.79 -15.12
CA CYS A 417 -4.58 -9.08 -15.54
C CYS A 417 -3.64 -9.79 -16.51
N ASP A 418 -3.08 -9.08 -17.50
CA ASP A 418 -2.15 -9.64 -18.49
C ASP A 418 -0.84 -10.15 -17.84
N TRP A 419 -0.33 -9.44 -16.83
CA TRP A 419 0.83 -9.88 -16.08
C TRP A 419 0.54 -11.10 -15.20
N GLN A 420 -0.60 -11.10 -14.52
CA GLN A 420 -1.04 -12.23 -13.70
C GLN A 420 -1.36 -13.46 -14.56
N ASP A 421 -1.89 -13.26 -15.77
CA ASP A 421 -2.21 -14.32 -16.73
C ASP A 421 -0.94 -15.06 -17.18
N GLN A 422 0.11 -14.29 -17.47
CA GLN A 422 1.45 -14.83 -17.76
C GLN A 422 2.10 -15.48 -16.54
N ALA A 423 1.96 -14.89 -15.36
CA ALA A 423 2.54 -15.42 -14.12
C ALA A 423 1.91 -16.76 -13.74
N LEU A 424 0.57 -16.88 -13.81
CA LEU A 424 -0.14 -18.14 -13.56
C LEU A 424 0.27 -19.22 -14.56
N LEU A 425 0.45 -18.88 -15.84
CA LEU A 425 0.94 -19.85 -16.83
C LEU A 425 2.31 -20.42 -16.44
N ILE A 426 3.24 -19.55 -16.02
CA ILE A 426 4.59 -19.95 -15.59
C ILE A 426 4.55 -20.79 -14.33
N VAL A 427 3.71 -20.43 -13.35
CA VAL A 427 3.58 -21.15 -12.07
C VAL A 427 2.95 -22.53 -12.26
N LEU A 428 1.88 -22.64 -13.05
CA LEU A 428 1.11 -23.87 -13.18
C LEU A 428 1.77 -24.88 -14.14
N LEU A 429 2.37 -24.42 -15.23
CA LEU A 429 2.99 -25.30 -16.22
C LEU A 429 4.52 -25.37 -16.13
N GLY A 430 5.14 -24.48 -15.37
CA GLY A 430 6.59 -24.32 -15.30
C GLY A 430 7.14 -23.41 -16.41
N ARG A 431 8.29 -22.80 -16.15
CA ARG A 431 8.96 -21.83 -17.04
C ARG A 431 9.18 -22.38 -18.45
N THR A 432 9.70 -23.60 -18.58
CA THR A 432 10.03 -24.20 -19.88
C THR A 432 8.78 -24.42 -20.74
N ASN A 433 7.71 -24.97 -20.16
CA ASN A 433 6.48 -25.24 -20.88
C ASN A 433 5.74 -23.95 -21.26
N ALA A 434 5.75 -22.96 -20.37
CA ALA A 434 5.22 -21.64 -20.68
C ALA A 434 5.97 -20.99 -21.86
N GLN A 435 7.30 -21.11 -21.92
CA GLN A 435 8.10 -20.62 -23.06
C GLN A 435 7.76 -21.36 -24.36
N LEU A 436 7.65 -22.69 -24.32
CA LEU A 436 7.28 -23.50 -25.49
C LEU A 436 5.89 -23.15 -26.01
N LEU A 437 4.90 -22.93 -25.12
CA LEU A 437 3.55 -22.50 -25.50
C LEU A 437 3.55 -21.12 -26.17
N ARG A 438 4.40 -20.20 -25.71
CA ARG A 438 4.57 -18.88 -26.33
C ARG A 438 5.20 -18.99 -27.71
N GLU A 439 6.30 -19.72 -27.85
CA GLU A 439 7.06 -19.79 -29.10
C GLU A 439 6.35 -20.60 -30.19
N ARG A 440 5.67 -21.69 -29.82
CA ARG A 440 5.08 -22.63 -30.81
C ARG A 440 3.61 -22.38 -31.07
N PHE A 441 2.86 -21.94 -30.06
CA PHE A 441 1.40 -21.79 -30.13
C PHE A 441 0.93 -20.33 -29.99
N LEU A 442 1.86 -19.37 -29.81
CA LEU A 442 1.55 -17.96 -29.57
C LEU A 442 0.64 -17.75 -28.35
N ILE A 443 0.66 -18.69 -27.39
CA ILE A 443 -0.13 -18.62 -26.17
C ILE A 443 0.68 -17.85 -25.12
N ARG A 444 0.28 -16.59 -24.89
CA ARG A 444 0.97 -15.70 -23.95
C ARG A 444 0.69 -16.02 -22.49
N GLY A 445 -0.56 -16.33 -22.15
CA GLY A 445 -1.00 -16.53 -20.78
C GLY A 445 -2.02 -17.66 -20.60
N VAL A 446 -2.42 -17.88 -19.35
CA VAL A 446 -3.22 -19.03 -18.92
C VAL A 446 -4.66 -19.01 -19.45
N ILE A 447 -5.27 -17.85 -19.69
CA ILE A 447 -6.63 -17.73 -20.26
C ILE A 447 -6.65 -18.26 -21.70
N SER A 448 -5.65 -17.94 -22.50
CA SER A 448 -5.50 -18.48 -23.85
C SER A 448 -5.20 -19.99 -23.82
N ALA A 449 -4.39 -20.45 -22.87
CA ALA A 449 -4.12 -21.87 -22.66
C ALA A 449 -5.40 -22.63 -22.24
N LEU A 450 -6.23 -22.04 -21.39
CA LEU A 450 -7.53 -22.56 -20.98
C LEU A 450 -8.49 -22.66 -22.16
N ALA A 451 -8.52 -21.66 -23.04
CA ALA A 451 -9.32 -21.71 -24.26
C ALA A 451 -8.88 -22.86 -25.18
N LEU A 452 -7.57 -23.11 -25.30
CA LEU A 452 -7.04 -24.28 -26.01
C LEU A 452 -7.45 -25.58 -25.30
N ALA A 453 -7.31 -25.66 -23.98
CA ALA A 453 -7.68 -26.83 -23.19
C ALA A 453 -9.16 -27.19 -23.33
N ARG A 454 -10.06 -26.18 -23.35
CA ARG A 454 -11.49 -26.38 -23.61
C ARG A 454 -11.74 -26.94 -25.00
N ARG A 455 -11.11 -26.39 -26.04
CA ARG A 455 -11.19 -26.94 -27.41
C ARG A 455 -10.74 -28.40 -27.49
N LEU A 456 -9.76 -28.80 -26.67
CA LEU A 456 -9.30 -30.18 -26.58
C LEU A 456 -10.22 -31.06 -25.73
N GLY A 457 -10.86 -30.49 -24.69
CA GLY A 457 -11.70 -31.18 -23.71
C GLY A 457 -13.16 -31.35 -24.12
N ASP A 458 -13.74 -30.38 -24.84
CA ASP A 458 -15.15 -30.32 -25.29
C ASP A 458 -15.50 -31.34 -26.40
N ALA A 459 -14.77 -32.45 -26.49
CA ALA A 459 -15.27 -33.59 -27.22
C ALA A 459 -16.61 -34.03 -26.58
N PRO A 460 -17.68 -34.21 -27.37
CA PRO A 460 -18.99 -34.52 -26.82
C PRO A 460 -18.85 -35.76 -25.93
N PRO A 461 -19.24 -35.69 -24.65
CA PRO A 461 -19.24 -36.85 -23.78
C PRO A 461 -20.09 -37.90 -24.49
N LYS A 462 -19.44 -39.03 -24.78
CA LYS A 462 -19.97 -40.28 -25.31
C LYS A 462 -21.50 -40.30 -25.41
N ALA A 463 -22.00 -40.44 -26.65
CA ALA A 463 -23.37 -40.85 -26.98
C ALA A 463 -23.84 -42.18 -26.34
N VAL A 464 -23.09 -42.72 -25.38
CA VAL A 464 -23.43 -43.86 -24.54
C VAL A 464 -24.55 -43.51 -23.53
N ALA A 465 -24.80 -42.23 -23.24
CA ALA A 465 -25.96 -41.84 -22.42
C ALA A 465 -27.30 -41.86 -23.20
N ARG A 466 -27.30 -41.50 -24.49
CA ARG A 466 -28.53 -41.53 -25.31
C ARG A 466 -28.92 -42.94 -25.79
N ALA A 467 -28.03 -43.92 -25.71
CA ALA A 467 -28.38 -45.32 -25.92
C ALA A 467 -29.11 -45.97 -24.72
N GLY A 468 -29.14 -45.30 -23.55
CA GLY A 468 -29.77 -45.84 -22.33
C GLY A 468 -31.11 -45.19 -21.93
N GLU A 469 -31.41 -43.98 -22.44
CA GLU A 469 -32.55 -43.18 -21.97
C GLU A 469 -33.71 -43.07 -22.99
N GLY A 470 -33.65 -43.86 -24.07
CA GLY A 470 -34.59 -43.82 -25.19
C GLY A 470 -35.50 -45.05 -25.35
N ASP A 471 -35.53 -45.99 -24.40
CA ASP A 471 -36.32 -47.24 -24.53
C ASP A 471 -37.75 -47.14 -23.97
N ALA A 472 -38.18 -45.94 -23.55
CA ALA A 472 -39.53 -45.70 -23.07
C ALA A 472 -40.24 -44.66 -23.96
N ALA A 473 -41.04 -45.15 -24.91
CA ALA A 473 -42.07 -44.42 -25.65
C ALA A 473 -41.65 -43.57 -26.88
N GLN A 474 -40.68 -44.02 -27.67
CA GLN A 474 -40.69 -43.68 -29.10
C GLN A 474 -41.70 -44.60 -29.83
N PRO A 475 -42.69 -44.07 -30.57
CA PRO A 475 -43.67 -44.89 -31.27
C PRO A 475 -42.96 -45.77 -32.30
N LYS A 476 -42.95 -47.09 -32.05
CA LYS A 476 -42.50 -48.11 -33.00
C LYS A 476 -43.24 -47.92 -34.32
N GLY A 477 -42.58 -47.32 -35.32
CA GLY A 477 -43.07 -47.33 -36.70
C GLY A 477 -43.02 -46.02 -37.48
N ALA A 478 -42.54 -44.90 -36.93
CA ALA A 478 -42.25 -43.75 -37.77
C ALA A 478 -41.01 -44.04 -38.63
N PRO A 479 -41.11 -44.11 -39.98
CA PRO A 479 -39.93 -44.27 -40.84
C PRO A 479 -39.04 -43.04 -40.66
N ILE A 480 -37.79 -43.26 -40.26
CA ILE A 480 -36.75 -42.23 -40.24
C ILE A 480 -36.69 -41.65 -41.65
N THR A 481 -37.04 -40.38 -41.80
CA THR A 481 -37.03 -39.69 -43.09
C THR A 481 -35.60 -39.63 -43.60
N GLU A 482 -35.40 -39.71 -44.93
CA GLU A 482 -34.07 -39.61 -45.54
C GLU A 482 -33.32 -38.34 -45.11
N ALA A 483 -34.05 -37.23 -44.91
CA ALA A 483 -33.51 -35.98 -44.36
C ALA A 483 -32.86 -36.15 -42.98
N GLN A 484 -33.44 -36.98 -42.09
CA GLN A 484 -32.87 -37.24 -40.76
C GLN A 484 -31.61 -38.11 -40.85
N ARG A 485 -31.51 -38.99 -41.86
CA ARG A 485 -30.28 -39.78 -42.11
C ARG A 485 -29.17 -38.89 -42.66
N GLU A 486 -29.48 -37.98 -43.58
CA GLU A 486 -28.51 -37.03 -44.12
C GLU A 486 -27.99 -36.06 -43.04
N GLU A 487 -28.87 -35.56 -42.17
CA GLU A 487 -28.49 -34.70 -41.05
C GLU A 487 -27.59 -35.44 -40.05
N ALA A 488 -27.94 -36.69 -39.69
CA ALA A 488 -27.12 -37.53 -38.83
C ALA A 488 -25.73 -37.81 -39.44
N GLN A 489 -25.66 -38.08 -40.75
CA GLN A 489 -24.38 -38.29 -41.45
C GLN A 489 -23.53 -37.01 -41.49
N ARG A 490 -24.14 -35.83 -41.68
CA ARG A 490 -23.43 -34.55 -41.61
C ARG A 490 -22.90 -34.26 -40.22
N GLU A 491 -23.69 -34.52 -39.18
CA GLU A 491 -23.24 -34.40 -37.79
C GLU A 491 -22.09 -35.37 -37.48
N GLU A 492 -22.15 -36.62 -37.94
CA GLU A 492 -21.10 -37.62 -37.72
C GLU A 492 -19.80 -37.23 -38.43
N ALA A 493 -19.87 -36.80 -39.69
CA ALA A 493 -18.72 -36.29 -40.44
C ALA A 493 -18.08 -35.07 -39.76
N GLN A 494 -18.89 -34.12 -39.28
CA GLN A 494 -18.39 -32.96 -38.51
C GLN A 494 -17.70 -33.40 -37.21
N ARG A 495 -18.24 -34.41 -36.50
CA ARG A 495 -17.64 -34.93 -35.27
C ARG A 495 -16.31 -35.62 -35.53
N ASP A 496 -16.19 -36.38 -36.61
CA ASP A 496 -14.95 -37.06 -36.98
C ASP A 496 -13.87 -36.07 -37.44
N GLU A 497 -14.27 -34.99 -38.12
CA GLU A 497 -13.36 -33.89 -38.44
C GLU A 497 -12.83 -33.20 -37.18
N VAL A 498 -13.70 -32.90 -36.20
CA VAL A 498 -13.30 -32.31 -34.90
C VAL A 498 -12.38 -33.27 -34.12
N ARG A 499 -12.67 -34.58 -34.14
CA ARG A 499 -11.80 -35.59 -33.51
C ARG A 499 -10.42 -35.65 -34.15
N LYS A 500 -10.36 -35.57 -35.49
CA LYS A 500 -9.11 -35.54 -36.23
C LYS A 500 -8.30 -34.29 -35.90
N GLN A 501 -8.90 -33.10 -35.99
CA GLN A 501 -8.26 -31.83 -35.61
C GLN A 501 -7.71 -31.87 -34.17
N ARG A 502 -8.47 -32.44 -33.23
CA ARG A 502 -8.01 -32.61 -31.84
C ARG A 502 -6.81 -33.56 -31.74
N ASN A 503 -6.87 -34.72 -32.38
CA ASN A 503 -5.77 -35.69 -32.34
C ASN A 503 -4.51 -35.12 -33.00
N ASP A 504 -4.67 -34.34 -34.08
CA ASP A 504 -3.57 -33.63 -34.75
C ASP A 504 -2.96 -32.56 -33.83
N LEU A 505 -3.78 -31.78 -33.13
CA LEU A 505 -3.30 -30.81 -32.13
C LEU A 505 -2.60 -31.48 -30.94
N LEU A 506 -3.12 -32.62 -30.45
CA LEU A 506 -2.47 -33.39 -29.39
C LEU A 506 -1.12 -33.95 -29.87
N ALA A 507 -1.05 -34.48 -31.08
CA ALA A 507 0.19 -34.94 -31.67
C ALA A 507 1.21 -33.81 -31.83
N GLN A 508 0.76 -32.62 -32.28
CA GLN A 508 1.61 -31.42 -32.34
C GLN A 508 2.10 -31.00 -30.95
N LEU A 509 1.24 -31.01 -29.93
CA LEU A 509 1.61 -30.69 -28.55
C LEU A 509 2.63 -31.68 -27.97
N THR A 510 2.44 -32.99 -28.16
CA THR A 510 3.42 -34.01 -27.73
C THR A 510 4.74 -33.80 -28.46
N GLN A 511 4.71 -33.68 -29.79
CA GLN A 511 5.92 -33.57 -30.60
C GLN A 511 6.73 -32.32 -30.24
N THR A 512 6.05 -31.20 -29.97
CA THR A 512 6.71 -29.92 -29.68
C THR A 512 7.21 -29.82 -28.25
N MET A 513 6.49 -30.37 -27.27
CA MET A 513 6.90 -30.26 -25.87
C MET A 513 7.91 -31.32 -25.44
N GLY A 514 8.05 -32.43 -26.18
CA GLY A 514 8.96 -33.51 -25.79
C GLY A 514 8.58 -34.17 -24.45
N ILE A 515 7.36 -33.92 -23.99
CA ILE A 515 6.78 -34.48 -22.77
C ILE A 515 6.02 -35.75 -23.18
N PRO A 516 6.16 -36.88 -22.47
CA PRO A 516 5.40 -38.09 -22.76
C PRO A 516 3.89 -37.81 -22.82
N ASP A 517 3.20 -38.48 -23.77
CA ASP A 517 1.85 -38.23 -24.31
C ASP A 517 0.69 -37.92 -23.33
N GLY A 518 0.90 -38.00 -22.02
CA GLY A 518 -0.11 -37.64 -21.01
C GLY A 518 0.18 -36.35 -20.24
N ALA A 519 1.43 -35.99 -19.96
CA ALA A 519 1.72 -34.99 -18.94
C ALA A 519 1.42 -33.54 -19.39
N ALA A 520 1.60 -33.23 -20.66
CA ALA A 520 1.20 -31.94 -21.24
C ALA A 520 -0.32 -31.73 -21.20
N TYR A 521 -1.07 -32.76 -21.60
CA TYR A 521 -2.52 -32.74 -21.55
C TYR A 521 -3.04 -32.67 -20.11
N LEU A 522 -2.42 -33.40 -19.17
CA LEU A 522 -2.75 -33.32 -17.75
C LEU A 522 -2.50 -31.92 -17.17
N GLY A 523 -1.41 -31.25 -17.57
CA GLY A 523 -1.15 -29.86 -17.19
C GLY A 523 -2.22 -28.90 -17.71
N LEU A 524 -2.59 -29.00 -18.99
CA LEU A 524 -3.68 -28.19 -19.57
C LEU A 524 -5.05 -28.52 -18.95
N LYS A 525 -5.29 -29.79 -18.62
CA LYS A 525 -6.52 -30.23 -17.96
C LYS A 525 -6.61 -29.68 -16.54
N ALA A 526 -5.50 -29.62 -15.80
CA ALA A 526 -5.47 -29.00 -14.47
C ALA A 526 -5.89 -27.52 -14.50
N LEU A 527 -5.66 -26.81 -15.62
CA LEU A 527 -6.13 -25.42 -15.79
C LEU A 527 -7.66 -25.31 -15.85
N LEU A 528 -8.36 -26.34 -16.34
CA LEU A 528 -9.84 -26.32 -16.44
C LEU A 528 -10.51 -26.28 -15.07
N ASP A 529 -9.86 -26.87 -14.07
CA ASP A 529 -10.40 -26.99 -12.71
C ASP A 529 -9.83 -25.94 -11.74
N ASP A 530 -8.90 -25.08 -12.19
CA ASP A 530 -8.25 -24.10 -11.32
C ASP A 530 -9.12 -22.85 -11.09
N PRO A 531 -9.58 -22.59 -9.85
CA PRO A 531 -10.45 -21.45 -9.55
C PRO A 531 -9.78 -20.09 -9.72
N LEU A 532 -8.44 -20.01 -9.66
CA LEU A 532 -7.71 -18.76 -9.86
C LEU A 532 -7.75 -18.32 -11.32
N VAL A 533 -7.64 -19.28 -12.25
CA VAL A 533 -7.72 -19.00 -13.70
C VAL A 533 -9.11 -18.48 -14.05
N HIS A 534 -10.18 -19.09 -13.52
CA HIS A 534 -11.55 -18.60 -13.74
C HIS A 534 -11.78 -17.22 -13.12
N ARG A 535 -11.27 -16.97 -11.91
CA ARG A 535 -11.34 -15.63 -11.27
C ARG A 535 -10.62 -14.57 -12.09
N LEU A 536 -9.42 -14.87 -12.57
CA LEU A 536 -8.67 -13.94 -13.42
C LEU A 536 -9.38 -13.68 -14.75
N ALA A 537 -9.96 -14.72 -15.37
CA ALA A 537 -10.77 -14.58 -16.58
C ALA A 537 -12.03 -13.72 -16.34
N ALA A 538 -12.61 -13.79 -15.15
CA ALA A 538 -13.72 -12.93 -14.75
C ALA A 538 -13.31 -11.47 -14.60
N PHE A 539 -12.16 -11.20 -13.96
CA PHE A 539 -11.61 -9.86 -13.89
C PHE A 539 -11.26 -9.29 -15.27
N SER A 540 -10.58 -10.06 -16.13
CA SER A 540 -10.16 -9.57 -17.46
C SER A 540 -11.35 -9.25 -18.36
N ARG A 541 -12.46 -10.00 -18.27
CA ARG A 541 -13.69 -9.70 -19.00
C ARG A 541 -14.45 -8.51 -18.43
N ALA A 542 -14.45 -8.34 -17.11
CA ALA A 542 -15.05 -7.15 -16.50
C ALA A 542 -14.38 -5.85 -16.97
N VAL A 543 -13.09 -5.87 -17.33
CA VAL A 543 -12.38 -4.72 -17.93
C VAL A 543 -12.99 -4.32 -19.26
N THR A 544 -13.42 -5.27 -20.11
CA THR A 544 -14.00 -4.93 -21.43
C THR A 544 -15.35 -4.21 -21.32
N GLY A 545 -16.02 -4.32 -20.16
CA GLY A 545 -17.21 -3.55 -19.81
C GLY A 545 -16.92 -2.13 -19.33
N TRP A 546 -15.64 -1.74 -19.11
CA TRP A 546 -15.23 -0.38 -18.75
C TRP A 546 -15.15 0.56 -19.96
N LYS A 547 -15.86 0.23 -21.06
CA LYS A 547 -16.14 1.23 -22.09
C LYS A 547 -16.65 2.48 -21.37
N GLU A 548 -15.93 3.56 -21.60
CA GLU A 548 -16.02 4.88 -20.97
C GLU A 548 -17.39 5.09 -20.30
N LEU A 549 -17.39 5.43 -19.00
CA LEU A 549 -18.50 6.19 -18.42
C LEU A 549 -18.90 7.19 -19.51
N PRO A 550 -20.16 7.17 -20.00
CA PRO A 550 -20.56 8.05 -21.09
C PRO A 550 -20.07 9.44 -20.70
N ASP A 551 -19.32 10.08 -21.60
CA ASP A 551 -18.85 11.45 -21.41
C ASP A 551 -20.02 12.22 -20.82
N GLU A 552 -19.77 12.99 -19.76
CA GLU A 552 -20.80 13.70 -18.98
C GLU A 552 -21.66 14.67 -19.85
N GLY A 553 -21.40 14.74 -21.17
CA GLY A 553 -22.17 15.42 -22.21
C GLY A 553 -23.16 14.57 -23.03
N ASP A 554 -23.19 13.25 -22.90
CA ASP A 554 -24.14 12.37 -23.62
C ASP A 554 -25.33 11.94 -22.74
N VAL A 555 -25.85 12.88 -21.94
CA VAL A 555 -27.21 12.76 -21.40
C VAL A 555 -28.17 13.27 -22.49
N PRO A 556 -28.99 12.42 -23.13
CA PRO A 556 -30.01 12.90 -24.05
C PRO A 556 -30.97 13.84 -23.31
N PRO A 557 -31.23 15.05 -23.84
CA PRO A 557 -32.08 16.02 -23.18
C PRO A 557 -33.55 15.64 -23.38
N GLU A 558 -34.01 14.54 -22.80
CA GLU A 558 -35.42 14.14 -22.95
C GLU A 558 -35.94 13.26 -21.82
N ALA A 559 -36.14 13.87 -20.66
CA ALA A 559 -37.22 13.49 -19.75
C ALA A 559 -37.75 14.77 -19.09
N ALA A 560 -38.67 15.42 -19.79
CA ALA A 560 -39.41 16.56 -19.31
C ALA A 560 -40.09 16.26 -17.97
N ALA A 561 -39.77 17.04 -16.94
CA ALA A 561 -40.73 17.37 -15.90
C ALA A 561 -41.66 18.48 -16.42
N PRO A 562 -42.96 18.45 -16.11
CA PRO A 562 -43.91 19.42 -16.64
C PRO A 562 -43.74 20.79 -15.97
N THR A 563 -43.53 21.78 -16.84
CA THR A 563 -43.87 23.21 -16.77
C THR A 563 -44.48 23.75 -15.47
N ALA A 564 -43.81 24.74 -14.89
CA ALA A 564 -44.45 25.91 -14.28
C ALA A 564 -43.56 27.17 -14.48
N SER A 565 -43.92 27.94 -15.53
CA SER A 565 -43.89 29.41 -15.66
C SER A 565 -42.87 30.26 -14.87
N GLY A 566 -42.14 31.13 -15.59
CA GLY A 566 -41.67 32.41 -15.04
C GLY A 566 -40.42 33.01 -15.70
N GLU A 567 -40.61 33.67 -16.85
CA GLU A 567 -39.88 34.83 -17.42
C GLU A 567 -38.56 35.33 -16.75
N ALA A 568 -37.47 35.41 -17.52
CA ALA A 568 -37.00 36.65 -18.17
C ALA A 568 -35.47 36.71 -18.44
N VAL A 569 -35.11 36.79 -19.73
CA VAL A 569 -34.25 37.83 -20.34
C VAL A 569 -32.77 37.96 -19.88
N ARG A 570 -31.81 37.57 -20.75
CA ARG A 570 -30.99 38.52 -21.55
C ARG A 570 -30.02 37.84 -22.54
N GLN A 571 -29.90 38.50 -23.68
CA GLN A 571 -29.15 38.17 -24.89
C GLN A 571 -27.62 38.33 -24.77
N ALA A 572 -26.93 37.69 -25.72
CA ALA A 572 -25.50 37.74 -26.04
C ALA A 572 -24.97 39.17 -26.39
N PRO A 573 -23.66 39.35 -26.72
CA PRO A 573 -23.16 38.96 -28.04
C PRO A 573 -21.74 38.36 -28.08
N GLN A 574 -21.49 37.73 -29.23
CA GLN A 574 -20.20 37.30 -29.77
C GLN A 574 -19.34 38.49 -30.25
N ASP A 575 -18.08 38.16 -30.55
CA ASP A 575 -17.07 38.84 -31.38
C ASP A 575 -16.10 39.81 -30.69
N ALA A 576 -14.84 39.36 -30.58
CA ALA A 576 -13.66 40.17 -30.91
C ALA A 576 -12.40 39.29 -31.02
N GLU A 577 -12.07 39.00 -32.28
CA GLU A 577 -10.79 38.50 -32.78
C GLU A 577 -9.72 39.61 -32.65
N VAL A 578 -8.60 39.35 -31.94
CA VAL A 578 -7.38 40.17 -32.05
C VAL A 578 -6.15 39.29 -32.05
N ALA A 579 -5.46 39.33 -33.19
CA ALA A 579 -4.17 38.74 -33.47
C ALA A 579 -3.05 39.30 -32.57
N THR A 580 -2.17 38.43 -32.09
CA THR A 580 -0.83 38.82 -31.65
C THR A 580 0.24 37.92 -32.27
N LYS A 581 0.98 38.53 -33.20
CA LYS A 581 2.30 38.12 -33.67
C LYS A 581 3.28 38.10 -32.50
N THR A 582 4.10 37.06 -32.40
CA THR A 582 5.36 37.08 -31.64
C THR A 582 6.34 36.16 -32.36
N SER A 583 7.13 36.71 -33.28
CA SER A 583 8.54 37.09 -33.07
C SER A 583 9.41 35.91 -32.67
N ALA A 584 9.96 35.24 -33.69
CA ALA A 584 11.04 34.27 -33.58
C ALA A 584 12.38 35.01 -33.67
N LEU A 585 13.28 34.72 -32.73
CA LEU A 585 14.70 35.10 -32.72
C LEU A 585 15.50 33.89 -32.18
N PRO A 586 16.82 33.82 -32.42
CA PRO A 586 17.40 32.75 -33.22
C PRO A 586 18.17 31.71 -32.41
N VAL A 587 18.37 30.58 -33.08
CA VAL A 587 19.23 29.46 -32.66
C VAL A 587 20.69 29.90 -32.73
N GLU A 588 21.32 30.11 -31.57
CA GLU A 588 22.77 30.12 -31.46
C GLU A 588 23.30 28.69 -31.48
N THR A 589 24.10 28.40 -32.51
CA THR A 589 24.88 27.18 -32.66
C THR A 589 26.23 27.41 -32.00
N SER A 590 26.48 26.75 -30.87
CA SER A 590 27.81 26.71 -30.24
C SER A 590 28.59 25.50 -30.77
N SER A 591 29.72 25.81 -31.42
CA SER A 591 30.73 24.88 -31.91
C SER A 591 31.54 24.28 -30.75
N PRO A 592 32.00 23.00 -30.82
CA PRO A 592 32.82 22.39 -29.79
C PRO A 592 34.31 22.74 -29.96
N GLY A 593 34.91 23.33 -28.92
CA GLY A 593 36.36 23.52 -28.80
C GLY A 593 37.09 22.26 -28.28
N PRO A 594 38.41 22.13 -28.52
CA PRO A 594 39.14 20.87 -28.37
C PRO A 594 39.65 20.61 -26.94
N ASN A 595 39.68 19.32 -26.58
CA ASN A 595 40.28 18.80 -25.35
C ASN A 595 41.81 19.02 -25.33
N PRO A 596 42.40 19.45 -24.19
CA PRO A 596 43.83 19.35 -23.99
C PRO A 596 44.21 17.95 -23.50
N ILE A 597 45.19 17.39 -24.20
CA ILE A 597 45.99 16.23 -23.82
C ILE A 597 46.77 16.58 -22.55
N VAL A 598 46.66 15.75 -21.51
CA VAL A 598 47.55 15.79 -20.34
C VAL A 598 48.45 14.55 -20.43
N ASP A 599 49.71 14.81 -20.75
CA ASP A 599 50.83 13.88 -20.57
C ASP A 599 51.07 13.64 -19.08
N MET A 600 51.11 12.36 -18.68
CA MET A 600 51.71 11.94 -17.42
C MET A 600 53.15 11.48 -17.68
N LYS A 601 54.09 12.16 -17.02
CA LYS A 601 55.39 11.63 -16.60
C LYS A 601 55.46 11.65 -15.09
#